data_AF-A0A941KKH0-F1
#
_entry.id   AF-A0A941KKH0-F1
#
_cell.length_a   1.000
_cell.length_b   1.000
_cell.length_c   1.000
_cell.angle_alpha   90.00
_cell.angle_beta   90.00
_cell.angle_gamma   90.00
#
_symmetry.space_group_name_H-M   'P 1'
#
loop_
_entity.id
_entity.type
_entity.pdbx_description
1 polymer ?
#
loop_
_entity_poly.entity_id
_entity_poly.type
_entity_poly.pdbx_seq_one_letter_code
_entity_poly.pdbx_strand_id
1 'polypeptide(L)'
;MGEFSPEQWKQINALLDQDPKRYGFPEQRADSVILSSFNIRKLGKVKNKSAGAFRLLARYVQATDLLAIQEIQDDLAALGFLKSLAGDAFGMAVSDVTGAIPGRPGLVERLGFLFRWSTIERTEVASDISYDRSAVQKNLLTRREDFNTALKEREQEIAEFERKKLQYAIDKERYDNGETDDKPSRPSMPPFKLPHFLTFIRSPYCCSFKVKPLGPAEPYEFLAINAHLLYGDASKQKLERQLEFEALLDWIYTRAKKLEYTYHDNFILLGDLNLDFDDPEEDRARIENKIKEIDQDFLKSRTGARVNFPFFDAHPEYGTGFPLKSGAPGPFRTTARLKDTYDQIGIFSHDPRLPDHTANRDAGAVEGQYDYGMFNFVRLFLDLLYGPQSELNQLSSSERRAFFALFEHDLSDHMPIWVRLPKPRPEM
;
A
#
# COMPACT_ATOMS: atom_id res chain seq x y z
N MET A 1 -21.97 -14.45 9.43
CA MET A 1 -21.43 -13.13 9.01
C MET A 1 -20.01 -13.35 8.54
N GLY A 2 -19.65 -12.80 7.38
CA GLY A 2 -18.29 -12.44 6.91
C GLY A 2 -17.04 -13.27 7.27
N GLU A 3 -17.14 -14.50 7.74
CA GLU A 3 -16.02 -15.31 8.21
C GLU A 3 -16.15 -16.75 7.73
N PHE A 4 -15.01 -17.40 7.47
CA PHE A 4 -14.96 -18.82 7.18
C PHE A 4 -15.02 -19.66 8.45
N SER A 5 -15.70 -20.81 8.37
CA SER A 5 -15.67 -21.83 9.43
C SER A 5 -14.27 -22.44 9.57
N PRO A 6 -13.96 -23.08 10.72
CA PRO A 6 -12.69 -23.79 10.90
C PRO A 6 -12.40 -24.86 9.82
N GLU A 7 -13.44 -25.57 9.35
CA GLU A 7 -13.29 -26.57 8.29
C GLU A 7 -12.99 -25.92 6.94
N GLN A 8 -13.67 -24.81 6.60
CA GLN A 8 -13.35 -24.06 5.39
C GLN A 8 -11.92 -23.52 5.43
N TRP A 9 -11.44 -23.03 6.57
CA TRP A 9 -10.04 -22.63 6.71
C TRP A 9 -9.07 -23.80 6.48
N LYS A 10 -9.39 -25.01 6.93
CA LYS A 10 -8.60 -26.20 6.65
C LYS A 10 -8.56 -26.50 5.14
N GLN A 11 -9.69 -26.41 4.46
CA GLN A 11 -9.79 -26.61 3.01
C GLN A 11 -9.05 -25.51 2.22
N ILE A 12 -9.13 -24.24 2.65
CA ILE A 12 -8.36 -23.12 2.07
C ILE A 12 -6.86 -23.42 2.12
N ASN A 13 -6.37 -23.85 3.28
CA ASN A 13 -4.95 -24.17 3.44
C ASN A 13 -4.55 -25.36 2.58
N ALA A 14 -5.36 -26.43 2.54
CA ALA A 14 -5.09 -27.59 1.70
C ALA A 14 -5.10 -27.26 0.20
N LEU A 15 -6.00 -26.38 -0.25
CA LEU A 15 -6.07 -25.91 -1.62
C LEU A 15 -4.83 -25.06 -1.97
N LEU A 16 -4.42 -24.17 -1.07
CA LEU A 16 -3.19 -23.39 -1.24
C LEU A 16 -1.95 -24.28 -1.29
N ASP A 17 -1.89 -25.35 -0.49
CA ASP A 17 -0.75 -26.29 -0.45
C ASP A 17 -0.63 -27.13 -1.73
N GLN A 18 -1.74 -27.38 -2.43
CA GLN A 18 -1.74 -28.16 -3.68
C GLN A 18 -1.08 -27.41 -4.83
N ASP A 19 -1.32 -26.10 -4.95
CA ASP A 19 -0.74 -25.27 -6.00
C ASP A 19 -0.59 -23.80 -5.53
N PRO A 20 0.47 -23.49 -4.76
CA PRO A 20 0.73 -22.14 -4.30
C PRO A 20 0.94 -21.15 -5.46
N LYS A 21 1.53 -21.62 -6.57
CA LYS A 21 1.90 -20.81 -7.73
C LYS A 21 0.65 -20.28 -8.46
N ARG A 22 -0.42 -21.08 -8.56
CA ARG A 22 -1.71 -20.65 -9.13
C ARG A 22 -2.26 -19.40 -8.46
N TYR A 23 -2.04 -19.27 -7.15
CA TYR A 23 -2.52 -18.14 -6.37
C TYR A 23 -1.47 -17.03 -6.20
N GLY A 24 -0.30 -17.14 -6.84
CA GLY A 24 0.78 -16.16 -6.71
C GLY A 24 1.34 -16.06 -5.29
N PHE A 25 1.24 -17.14 -4.51
CA PHE A 25 1.82 -17.18 -3.17
C PHE A 25 3.35 -17.26 -3.28
N PRO A 26 4.11 -16.38 -2.61
CA PRO A 26 5.55 -16.33 -2.77
C PRO A 26 6.21 -17.59 -2.18
N GLU A 27 7.24 -18.08 -2.86
CA GLU A 27 8.04 -19.20 -2.38
C GLU A 27 9.37 -18.70 -1.81
N GLN A 28 9.70 -19.07 -0.57
CA GLN A 28 11.02 -18.76 -0.03
C GLN A 28 12.10 -19.60 -0.69
N ARG A 29 13.23 -18.97 -1.02
CA ARG A 29 14.41 -19.66 -1.53
C ARG A 29 15.65 -19.22 -0.76
N ALA A 30 16.65 -20.09 -0.69
CA ALA A 30 17.89 -19.78 0.01
C ALA A 30 18.68 -18.66 -0.67
N ASP A 31 18.56 -18.54 -2.00
CA ASP A 31 19.35 -17.70 -2.88
C ASP A 31 18.67 -16.39 -3.32
N SER A 32 17.45 -16.12 -2.83
CA SER A 32 16.72 -14.87 -3.08
C SER A 32 16.05 -14.36 -1.81
N VAL A 33 15.54 -13.14 -1.89
CA VAL A 33 14.72 -12.52 -0.85
C VAL A 33 13.40 -12.04 -1.42
N ILE A 34 12.36 -12.04 -0.58
CA ILE A 34 11.03 -11.50 -0.89
C ILE A 34 10.79 -10.21 -0.11
N LEU A 35 10.64 -9.11 -0.83
CA LEU A 35 10.19 -7.83 -0.29
C LEU A 35 8.72 -7.61 -0.67
N SER A 36 7.88 -7.23 0.28
CA SER A 36 6.43 -7.25 0.10
C SER A 36 5.74 -6.05 0.75
N SER A 37 4.56 -5.69 0.23
CA SER A 37 3.64 -4.73 0.83
C SER A 37 2.25 -5.33 1.02
N PHE A 38 1.61 -5.03 2.14
CA PHE A 38 0.25 -5.47 2.45
C PHE A 38 -0.51 -4.46 3.32
N ASN A 39 -1.56 -3.85 2.75
CA ASN A 39 -2.57 -3.19 3.56
C ASN A 39 -3.43 -4.25 4.26
N ILE A 40 -3.23 -4.42 5.57
CA ILE A 40 -4.01 -5.35 6.39
C ILE A 40 -5.09 -4.56 7.12
N ARG A 41 -6.30 -4.59 6.55
CA ARG A 41 -7.46 -3.85 7.03
C ARG A 41 -7.62 -3.91 8.56
N LYS A 42 -7.61 -2.74 9.20
CA LYS A 42 -7.88 -2.53 10.65
C LYS A 42 -7.15 -3.49 11.60
N LEU A 43 -5.84 -3.66 11.41
CA LEU A 43 -5.00 -4.51 12.24
C LEU A 43 -4.76 -3.88 13.63
N GLY A 44 -5.71 -4.08 14.55
CA GLY A 44 -5.68 -3.49 15.89
C GLY A 44 -5.83 -4.53 17.01
N LYS A 45 -7.07 -4.82 17.39
CA LYS A 45 -7.37 -5.81 18.42
C LYS A 45 -7.37 -7.22 17.82
N VAL A 46 -6.89 -8.22 18.56
CA VAL A 46 -6.90 -9.63 18.11
C VAL A 46 -8.31 -10.08 17.72
N LYS A 47 -9.35 -9.66 18.44
CA LYS A 47 -10.74 -10.02 18.11
C LYS A 47 -11.28 -9.47 16.78
N ASN A 48 -10.53 -8.61 16.09
CA ASN A 48 -10.97 -8.03 14.81
C ASN A 48 -10.83 -9.02 13.65
N LYS A 49 -10.14 -10.15 13.83
CA LYS A 49 -9.96 -11.18 12.80
C LYS A 49 -10.09 -12.58 13.40
N SER A 50 -10.54 -13.52 12.58
CA SER A 50 -10.68 -14.93 12.95
C SER A 50 -9.31 -15.59 13.11
N ALA A 51 -9.26 -16.69 13.86
CA ALA A 51 -8.03 -17.47 14.04
C ALA A 51 -7.51 -18.05 12.71
N GLY A 52 -8.40 -18.35 11.76
CA GLY A 52 -8.01 -18.83 10.43
C GLY A 52 -7.39 -17.74 9.57
N ALA A 53 -7.94 -16.52 9.61
CA ALA A 53 -7.34 -15.36 8.96
C ALA A 53 -5.94 -15.09 9.51
N PHE A 54 -5.75 -15.09 10.84
CA PHE A 54 -4.42 -14.94 11.43
C PHE A 54 -3.43 -16.04 11.00
N ARG A 55 -3.87 -17.29 10.86
CA ARG A 55 -3.01 -18.37 10.35
C ARG A 55 -2.60 -18.13 8.90
N LEU A 56 -3.53 -17.72 8.03
CA LEU A 56 -3.19 -17.40 6.64
C LEU A 56 -2.23 -16.19 6.56
N LEU A 57 -2.48 -15.14 7.35
CA LEU A 57 -1.58 -13.99 7.44
C LEU A 57 -0.19 -14.41 7.94
N ALA A 58 -0.11 -15.23 8.98
CA ALA A 58 1.16 -15.72 9.51
C ALA A 58 1.92 -16.56 8.48
N ARG A 59 1.22 -17.43 7.72
CA ARG A 59 1.81 -18.16 6.59
C ARG A 59 2.39 -17.20 5.55
N TYR A 60 1.67 -16.13 5.21
CA TYR A 60 2.16 -15.14 4.27
C TYR A 60 3.40 -14.41 4.81
N VAL A 61 3.38 -13.96 6.07
CA VAL A 61 4.57 -13.36 6.73
C VAL A 61 5.76 -14.31 6.64
N GLN A 62 5.56 -15.60 6.94
CA GLN A 62 6.57 -16.66 6.85
C GLN A 62 7.08 -16.94 5.43
N ALA A 63 6.37 -16.51 4.39
CA ALA A 63 6.81 -16.61 3.00
C ALA A 63 7.61 -15.38 2.54
N THR A 64 7.72 -14.35 3.38
CA THR A 64 8.43 -13.09 3.09
C THR A 64 9.71 -12.95 3.90
N ASP A 65 10.59 -12.03 3.46
CA ASP A 65 11.80 -11.62 4.18
C ASP A 65 11.66 -10.20 4.74
N LEU A 66 10.99 -9.30 4.03
CA LEU A 66 10.59 -7.97 4.49
C LEU A 66 9.15 -7.70 4.02
N LEU A 67 8.27 -7.34 4.95
CA LEU A 67 6.88 -7.02 4.70
C LEU A 67 6.54 -5.65 5.28
N ALA A 68 6.20 -4.69 4.41
CA ALA A 68 5.59 -3.42 4.79
C ALA A 68 4.08 -3.63 5.04
N ILE A 69 3.59 -3.18 6.19
CA ILE A 69 2.19 -3.32 6.60
C ILE A 69 1.56 -1.93 6.79
N GLN A 70 0.39 -1.72 6.18
CA GLN A 70 -0.45 -0.54 6.38
C GLN A 70 -1.67 -0.86 7.26
N GLU A 71 -2.39 0.18 7.72
CA GLU A 71 -3.59 0.08 8.57
C GLU A 71 -3.42 -0.58 9.95
N ILE A 72 -2.18 -0.60 10.48
CA ILE A 72 -1.94 -0.97 11.88
C ILE A 72 -2.65 0.06 12.76
N GLN A 73 -3.54 -0.36 13.66
CA GLN A 73 -4.27 0.57 14.51
C GLN A 73 -3.42 0.96 15.74
N ASP A 74 -3.92 1.89 16.56
CA ASP A 74 -3.26 2.33 17.79
C ASP A 74 -2.98 1.17 18.78
N ASP A 75 -3.89 0.20 18.83
CA ASP A 75 -3.70 -1.04 19.59
C ASP A 75 -2.83 -2.04 18.79
N LEU A 76 -1.62 -2.31 19.25
CA LEU A 76 -0.67 -3.22 18.57
C LEU A 76 -0.91 -4.71 18.86
N ALA A 77 -1.95 -5.09 19.62
CA ALA A 77 -2.15 -6.47 20.05
C ALA A 77 -2.26 -7.47 18.89
N ALA A 78 -2.99 -7.13 17.81
CA ALA A 78 -3.12 -7.98 16.64
C ALA A 78 -1.81 -8.12 15.87
N LEU A 79 -1.03 -7.05 15.74
CA LEU A 79 0.27 -7.09 15.08
C LEU A 79 1.28 -7.93 15.89
N GLY A 80 1.32 -7.74 17.21
CA GLY A 80 2.13 -8.56 18.12
C GLY A 80 1.74 -10.04 18.07
N PHE A 81 0.43 -10.33 18.04
CA PHE A 81 -0.06 -11.70 17.88
C PHE A 81 0.32 -12.30 16.53
N LEU A 82 0.17 -11.57 15.43
CA LEU A 82 0.59 -11.99 14.09
C LEU A 82 2.10 -12.30 14.06
N LYS A 83 2.94 -11.43 14.61
CA LYS A 83 4.38 -11.68 14.76
C LYS A 83 4.65 -12.94 15.58
N SER A 84 3.93 -13.16 16.68
CA SER A 84 4.11 -14.35 17.52
C SER A 84 3.79 -15.65 16.78
N LEU A 85 2.77 -15.63 15.90
CA LEU A 85 2.44 -16.77 15.04
C LEU A 85 3.47 -16.99 13.93
N ALA A 86 4.05 -15.91 13.39
CA ALA A 86 5.13 -16.00 12.41
C ALA A 86 6.42 -16.57 13.01
N GLY A 87 6.70 -16.25 14.28
CA GLY A 87 7.80 -16.80 15.10
C GLY A 87 8.89 -15.79 15.46
N ASP A 88 9.80 -16.19 16.34
CA ASP A 88 10.86 -15.33 16.90
C ASP A 88 11.95 -14.96 15.88
N ALA A 89 11.98 -15.64 14.73
CA ALA A 89 12.84 -15.30 13.60
C ALA A 89 12.52 -13.91 12.99
N PHE A 90 11.37 -13.33 13.31
CA PHE A 90 10.94 -12.03 12.80
C PHE A 90 11.17 -10.90 13.81
N GLY A 91 11.73 -9.81 13.31
CA GLY A 91 11.73 -8.48 13.92
C GLY A 91 10.53 -7.66 13.47
N MET A 92 10.34 -6.51 14.13
CA MET A 92 9.28 -5.58 13.82
C MET A 92 9.77 -4.14 14.04
N ALA A 93 9.33 -3.22 13.19
CA ALA A 93 9.51 -1.78 13.37
C ALA A 93 8.18 -1.08 13.04
N VAL A 94 7.70 -0.18 13.89
CA VAL A 94 6.39 0.48 13.74
C VAL A 94 6.53 1.97 13.99
N SER A 95 5.90 2.77 13.14
CA SER A 95 5.80 4.23 13.28
C SER A 95 4.95 4.66 14.47
N ASP A 96 5.06 5.94 14.83
CA ASP A 96 4.09 6.54 15.73
C ASP A 96 2.74 6.82 15.02
N VAL A 97 1.68 7.14 15.77
CA VAL A 97 0.41 7.61 15.19
C VAL A 97 0.63 8.96 14.51
N THR A 98 0.18 9.10 13.27
CA THR A 98 0.31 10.38 12.56
C THR A 98 -0.71 11.41 13.06
N GLY A 99 -0.28 12.66 13.22
CA GLY A 99 -1.18 13.79 13.33
C GLY A 99 -1.86 13.99 14.69
N ALA A 100 -1.35 13.35 15.75
CA ALA A 100 -1.80 13.64 17.10
C ALA A 100 -1.46 15.10 17.46
N ILE A 101 -2.41 15.81 18.06
CA ILE A 101 -2.22 17.17 18.58
C ILE A 101 -2.48 17.19 20.08
N PRO A 102 -1.85 18.09 20.86
CA PRO A 102 -2.04 18.12 22.32
C PRO A 102 -3.53 18.14 22.72
N GLY A 103 -3.97 17.10 23.44
CA GLY A 103 -5.35 16.95 23.91
C GLY A 103 -6.35 16.39 22.90
N ARG A 104 -5.94 16.00 21.68
CA ARG A 104 -6.82 15.30 20.71
C ARG A 104 -6.08 14.14 20.03
N PRO A 105 -6.73 12.98 19.83
CA PRO A 105 -6.12 11.87 19.13
C PRO A 105 -5.79 12.25 17.68
N GLY A 106 -4.71 11.70 17.16
CA GLY A 106 -4.37 11.78 15.75
C GLY A 106 -5.15 10.77 14.91
N LEU A 107 -4.65 10.47 13.72
CA LEU A 107 -5.08 9.28 13.00
C LEU A 107 -4.67 8.06 13.82
N VAL A 108 -5.60 7.10 13.90
CA VAL A 108 -5.42 5.85 14.69
C VAL A 108 -4.47 4.89 13.97
N GLU A 109 -4.13 5.17 12.71
CA GLU A 109 -3.34 4.29 11.86
C GLU A 109 -1.84 4.56 11.98
N ARG A 110 -1.07 3.48 11.95
CA ARG A 110 0.37 3.37 11.94
C ARG A 110 0.79 2.55 10.71
N LEU A 111 2.03 2.76 10.32
CA LEU A 111 2.75 1.99 9.31
C LEU A 111 3.84 1.16 10.00
N GLY A 112 4.15 -0.01 9.47
CA GLY A 112 5.16 -0.87 10.08
C GLY A 112 5.81 -1.84 9.11
N PHE A 113 6.83 -2.52 9.61
CA PHE A 113 7.56 -3.57 8.91
C PHE A 113 7.64 -4.81 9.80
N LEU A 114 7.44 -5.98 9.20
CA LEU A 114 7.91 -7.27 9.73
C LEU A 114 9.08 -7.72 8.85
N PHE A 115 10.14 -8.24 9.46
CA PHE A 115 11.33 -8.65 8.70
C PHE A 115 12.04 -9.83 9.35
N ARG A 116 12.63 -10.71 8.55
CA ARG A 116 13.27 -11.93 9.00
C ARG A 116 14.75 -11.70 9.30
N TRP A 117 15.18 -11.93 10.54
CA TRP A 117 16.56 -11.68 10.97
C TRP A 117 17.63 -12.48 10.23
N SER A 118 17.30 -13.68 9.72
CA SER A 118 18.25 -14.51 9.00
C SER A 118 18.60 -14.00 7.61
N THR A 119 17.77 -13.12 7.02
CA THR A 119 17.94 -12.61 5.65
C THR A 119 18.02 -11.09 5.58
N ILE A 120 17.38 -10.39 6.52
CA ILE A 120 17.31 -8.93 6.61
C ILE A 120 17.96 -8.45 7.90
N GLU A 121 18.78 -7.42 7.78
CA GLU A 121 19.30 -6.64 8.90
C GLU A 121 18.64 -5.25 8.89
N ARG A 122 18.08 -4.82 10.02
CA ARG A 122 17.63 -3.43 10.19
C ARG A 122 18.79 -2.60 10.70
N THR A 123 19.12 -1.52 10.00
CA THR A 123 20.24 -0.63 10.35
C THR A 123 19.73 0.57 11.14
N GLU A 124 20.45 1.69 11.13
CA GLU A 124 20.31 2.76 12.11
C GLU A 124 19.09 3.66 11.85
N VAL A 125 18.74 3.91 10.60
CA VAL A 125 17.72 4.91 10.24
C VAL A 125 16.31 4.32 10.45
N ALA A 126 15.53 5.00 11.28
CA ALA A 126 14.09 4.85 11.39
C ALA A 126 13.49 6.26 11.58
N SER A 127 12.62 6.70 10.68
CA SER A 127 12.10 8.07 10.66
C SER A 127 10.84 8.15 9.79
N ASP A 128 10.08 9.22 9.93
CA ASP A 128 9.02 9.57 8.99
C ASP A 128 9.51 10.53 7.91
N ILE A 129 8.89 10.49 6.73
CA ILE A 129 9.07 11.51 5.69
C ILE A 129 8.33 12.77 6.11
N SER A 130 9.08 13.87 6.16
CA SER A 130 8.55 15.22 6.36
C SER A 130 9.20 16.21 5.39
N TYR A 131 8.55 17.37 5.27
CA TYR A 131 9.03 18.48 4.46
C TYR A 131 9.64 19.56 5.35
N ASP A 132 10.73 20.17 4.87
CA ASP A 132 11.35 21.27 5.59
C ASP A 132 10.38 22.46 5.73
N ARG A 133 10.37 23.06 6.92
CA ARG A 133 9.46 24.17 7.25
C ARG A 133 9.60 25.36 6.29
N SER A 134 10.79 25.61 5.73
CA SER A 134 11.00 26.71 4.79
C SER A 134 10.36 26.42 3.43
N ALA A 135 10.35 25.15 3.01
CA ALA A 135 9.63 24.73 1.80
C ALA A 135 8.11 24.89 1.99
N VAL A 136 7.58 24.49 3.15
CA VAL A 136 6.16 24.70 3.51
C VAL A 136 5.81 26.18 3.53
N GLN A 137 6.61 27.01 4.20
CA GLN A 137 6.41 28.47 4.24
C GLN A 137 6.47 29.11 2.86
N LYS A 138 7.45 28.72 2.03
CA LYS A 138 7.58 29.21 0.66
C LYS A 138 6.35 28.83 -0.16
N ASN A 139 5.85 27.60 -0.05
CA ASN A 139 4.65 27.17 -0.74
C ASN A 139 3.43 28.03 -0.35
N LEU A 140 3.21 28.21 0.94
CA LEU A 140 2.13 29.07 1.46
C LEU A 140 2.25 30.52 0.97
N LEU A 141 3.46 31.07 0.90
CA LEU A 141 3.70 32.44 0.45
C LEU A 141 3.51 32.60 -1.07
N THR A 142 4.07 31.68 -1.87
CA THR A 142 4.01 31.73 -3.33
C THR A 142 2.61 31.40 -3.86
N ARG A 143 1.84 30.57 -3.15
CA ARG A 143 0.47 30.15 -3.53
C ARG A 143 -0.61 30.80 -2.65
N ARG A 144 -0.30 31.95 -2.05
CA ARG A 144 -1.14 32.58 -1.02
C ARG A 144 -2.56 32.84 -1.48
N GLU A 145 -2.77 33.27 -2.72
CA GLU A 145 -4.11 33.54 -3.26
C GLU A 145 -4.97 32.26 -3.38
N ASP A 146 -4.36 31.14 -3.78
CA ASP A 146 -5.05 29.85 -3.87
C ASP A 146 -5.46 29.37 -2.47
N PHE A 147 -4.55 29.46 -1.50
CA PHE A 147 -4.85 29.14 -0.09
C PHE A 147 -5.91 30.07 0.51
N ASN A 148 -5.82 31.38 0.27
CA ASN A 148 -6.82 32.34 0.73
C ASN A 148 -8.21 32.02 0.18
N THR A 149 -8.28 31.62 -1.09
CA THR A 149 -9.55 31.22 -1.74
C THR A 149 -10.10 29.96 -1.10
N ALA A 150 -9.28 28.91 -0.97
CA ALA A 150 -9.69 27.65 -0.34
C ALA A 150 -10.14 27.83 1.12
N LEU A 151 -9.46 28.69 1.89
CA LEU A 151 -9.82 28.97 3.28
C LEU A 151 -11.15 29.72 3.40
N LYS A 152 -11.44 30.67 2.51
CA LYS A 152 -12.76 31.35 2.47
C LYS A 152 -13.89 30.38 2.13
N GLU A 153 -13.67 29.48 1.18
CA GLU A 153 -14.64 28.42 0.87
C GLU A 153 -14.86 27.52 2.10
N ARG A 154 -13.79 27.14 2.80
CA ARG A 154 -13.87 26.34 4.02
C ARG A 154 -14.64 27.03 5.14
N GLU A 155 -14.48 28.34 5.32
CA GLU A 155 -15.28 29.11 6.28
C GLU A 155 -16.79 29.02 5.97
N GLN A 156 -17.16 29.08 4.69
CA GLN A 156 -18.56 28.93 4.26
C GLN A 156 -19.08 27.51 4.52
N GLU A 157 -18.29 26.49 4.20
CA GLU A 157 -18.63 25.08 4.47
C GLU A 157 -18.84 24.82 5.96
N ILE A 158 -17.98 25.36 6.83
CA ILE A 158 -18.11 25.26 8.29
C ILE A 158 -19.42 25.91 8.75
N ALA A 159 -19.71 27.12 8.27
CA ALA A 159 -20.93 27.83 8.63
C ALA A 159 -22.18 27.06 8.18
N GLU A 160 -22.16 26.44 6.99
CA GLU A 160 -23.24 25.59 6.51
C GLU A 160 -23.39 24.30 7.33
N PHE A 161 -22.28 23.66 7.67
CA PHE A 161 -22.27 22.45 8.50
C PHE A 161 -22.88 22.71 9.89
N GLU A 162 -22.53 23.82 10.55
CA GLU A 162 -23.11 24.18 11.85
C GLU A 162 -24.62 24.44 11.74
N ARG A 163 -25.09 25.07 10.66
CA ARG A 163 -26.54 25.20 10.40
C ARG A 163 -27.22 23.84 10.24
N LYS A 164 -26.63 22.93 9.44
CA LYS A 164 -27.16 21.57 9.24
C LYS A 164 -27.17 20.76 10.54
N LYS A 165 -26.15 20.94 11.40
CA LYS A 165 -26.05 20.26 12.69
C LYS A 165 -27.13 20.73 13.67
N LEU A 166 -27.43 22.03 13.70
CA LEU A 166 -28.55 22.55 14.48
C LEU A 166 -29.88 21.99 13.96
N GLN A 167 -30.10 21.99 12.65
CA GLN A 167 -31.30 21.42 12.04
C GLN A 167 -31.44 19.92 12.35
N TYR A 168 -30.35 19.16 12.22
CA TYR A 168 -30.31 17.74 12.58
C TYR A 168 -30.73 17.49 14.03
N ALA A 169 -30.31 18.33 14.98
CA ALA A 169 -30.69 18.19 16.38
C ALA A 169 -32.20 18.33 16.57
N ILE A 170 -32.81 19.33 15.93
CA ILE A 170 -34.27 19.55 15.94
C ILE A 170 -35.00 18.36 15.30
N ASP A 171 -34.58 17.94 14.10
CA ASP A 171 -35.23 16.82 13.40
C ASP A 171 -35.07 15.51 14.17
N LYS A 172 -33.94 15.33 14.88
CA LYS A 172 -33.69 14.12 15.67
C LYS A 172 -34.58 14.07 16.92
N GLU A 173 -34.81 15.22 17.56
CA GLU A 173 -35.75 15.33 18.68
C GLU A 173 -37.18 15.01 18.22
N ARG A 174 -37.60 15.55 17.07
CA ARG A 174 -38.92 15.24 16.48
C ARG A 174 -39.09 13.76 16.17
N TYR A 175 -38.07 13.13 15.59
CA TYR A 175 -38.04 11.68 15.37
C TYR A 175 -38.13 10.90 16.68
N ASP A 176 -37.38 11.29 17.71
CA ASP A 176 -37.39 10.61 19.02
C ASP A 176 -38.73 10.76 19.75
N ASN A 177 -39.44 11.86 19.53
CA ASN A 177 -40.80 12.10 20.04
C ASN A 177 -41.90 11.41 19.20
N GLY A 178 -41.55 10.74 18.10
CA GLY A 178 -42.50 10.07 17.22
C GLY A 178 -43.30 11.02 16.32
N GLU A 179 -42.85 12.25 16.12
CA GLU A 179 -43.49 13.23 15.22
C GLU A 179 -43.18 12.96 13.73
N THR A 180 -42.16 12.16 13.46
CA THR A 180 -41.71 11.80 12.10
C THR A 180 -41.26 10.34 12.06
N ASP A 181 -41.62 9.61 11.00
CA ASP A 181 -41.22 8.20 10.83
C ASP A 181 -39.77 8.03 10.33
N ASP A 182 -39.24 9.04 9.63
CA ASP A 182 -37.91 8.98 9.02
C ASP A 182 -36.82 9.51 9.95
N LYS A 183 -35.82 8.67 10.24
CA LYS A 183 -34.65 9.07 11.01
C LYS A 183 -33.81 10.06 10.20
N PRO A 184 -33.52 11.28 10.71
CA PRO A 184 -32.74 12.25 9.96
C PRO A 184 -31.30 11.79 9.76
N SER A 185 -30.75 12.15 8.60
CA SER A 185 -29.35 11.90 8.26
C SER A 185 -28.43 12.82 9.05
N ARG A 186 -27.45 12.24 9.74
CA ARG A 186 -26.44 13.00 10.46
C ARG A 186 -25.56 13.76 9.46
N PRO A 187 -25.40 15.09 9.58
CA PRO A 187 -24.54 15.84 8.68
C PRO A 187 -23.07 15.43 8.90
N SER A 188 -22.31 15.41 7.82
CA SER A 188 -20.85 15.27 7.82
C SER A 188 -20.20 16.55 7.29
N MET A 189 -19.05 16.91 7.86
CA MET A 189 -18.26 18.01 7.33
C MET A 189 -17.59 17.53 6.04
N PRO A 190 -17.66 18.29 4.93
CA PRO A 190 -16.90 17.94 3.74
C PRO A 190 -15.38 17.94 4.04
N PRO A 191 -14.60 17.08 3.38
CA PRO A 191 -13.13 17.11 3.50
C PRO A 191 -12.57 18.47 3.06
N PHE A 192 -11.47 18.93 3.68
CA PHE A 192 -10.87 20.20 3.30
C PHE A 192 -10.06 19.98 2.03
N LYS A 193 -10.33 20.75 0.97
CA LYS A 193 -9.53 20.68 -0.23
C LYS A 193 -8.26 21.52 -0.06
N LEU A 194 -7.13 20.86 0.16
CA LEU A 194 -5.84 21.54 0.06
C LEU A 194 -5.57 21.91 -1.41
N PRO A 195 -5.37 23.20 -1.74
CA PRO A 195 -5.11 23.61 -3.12
C PRO A 195 -3.72 23.20 -3.61
N HIS A 196 -2.77 23.05 -2.67
CA HIS A 196 -1.40 22.58 -2.90
C HIS A 196 -0.98 21.69 -1.73
N PHE A 197 -0.04 20.78 -1.99
CA PHE A 197 0.51 19.91 -0.95
C PHE A 197 1.12 20.72 0.21
N LEU A 198 0.79 20.37 1.45
CA LEU A 198 1.41 20.97 2.65
C LEU A 198 2.10 19.92 3.52
N THR A 199 1.39 18.83 3.79
CA THR A 199 1.83 17.70 4.58
C THR A 199 1.08 16.47 4.10
N PHE A 200 1.65 15.30 4.35
CA PHE A 200 0.91 14.05 4.20
C PHE A 200 -0.16 13.93 5.26
N ILE A 201 -1.30 13.31 4.92
CA ILE A 201 -2.31 12.89 5.87
C ILE A 201 -1.74 11.82 6.81
N ARG A 202 -0.96 10.89 6.26
CA ARG A 202 -0.18 9.87 6.96
C ARG A 202 1.27 10.00 6.51
N SER A 203 2.17 10.34 7.42
CA SER A 203 3.58 10.50 7.04
C SER A 203 4.14 9.13 6.65
N PRO A 204 4.74 8.98 5.46
CA PRO A 204 5.38 7.72 5.08
C PRO A 204 6.47 7.34 6.08
N TYR A 205 6.49 6.08 6.51
CA TYR A 205 7.43 5.58 7.50
C TYR A 205 8.63 4.93 6.84
N CYS A 206 9.83 5.36 7.21
CA CYS A 206 11.08 4.87 6.66
C CYS A 206 11.85 4.04 7.68
N CYS A 207 12.43 2.94 7.23
CA CYS A 207 13.43 2.16 7.96
C CYS A 207 14.53 1.73 6.99
N SER A 208 15.79 1.80 7.43
CA SER A 208 16.89 1.30 6.63
C SER A 208 17.18 -0.17 6.88
N PHE A 209 17.50 -0.89 5.80
CA PHE A 209 17.73 -2.32 5.82
C PHE A 209 18.91 -2.73 4.94
N LYS A 210 19.49 -3.89 5.27
CA LYS A 210 20.41 -4.62 4.42
C LYS A 210 19.88 -6.02 4.12
N VAL A 211 20.00 -6.46 2.87
CA VAL A 211 19.83 -7.86 2.49
C VAL A 211 21.16 -8.57 2.68
N LYS A 212 21.17 -9.61 3.52
CA LYS A 212 22.37 -10.40 3.78
C LYS A 212 22.80 -11.15 2.52
N PRO A 213 24.08 -11.04 2.12
CA PRO A 213 24.62 -11.72 0.95
C PRO A 213 24.73 -13.24 1.17
N LEU A 214 24.89 -13.97 0.07
CA LEU A 214 25.46 -15.31 0.08
C LEU A 214 26.99 -15.18 0.09
N GLY A 215 27.65 -15.68 1.13
CA GLY A 215 29.11 -15.62 1.23
C GLY A 215 29.68 -14.20 1.29
N PRO A 216 30.94 -13.98 0.89
CA PRO A 216 31.60 -12.68 0.94
C PRO A 216 31.21 -11.82 -0.27
N ALA A 217 30.06 -11.14 -0.20
CA ALA A 217 29.64 -10.16 -1.19
C ALA A 217 29.06 -8.92 -0.52
N GLU A 218 29.07 -7.79 -1.20
CA GLU A 218 28.44 -6.57 -0.67
C GLU A 218 26.92 -6.75 -0.58
N PRO A 219 26.28 -6.40 0.56
CA PRO A 219 24.84 -6.49 0.70
C PRO A 219 24.11 -5.55 -0.27
N TYR A 220 22.79 -5.73 -0.42
CA TYR A 220 21.95 -4.62 -0.87
C TYR A 220 21.61 -3.77 0.34
N GLU A 221 21.90 -2.47 0.28
CA GLU A 221 21.53 -1.50 1.31
C GLU A 221 20.49 -0.54 0.74
N PHE A 222 19.41 -0.32 1.48
CA PHE A 222 18.34 0.57 1.05
C PHE A 222 17.56 1.18 2.21
N LEU A 223 16.96 2.34 1.95
CA LEU A 223 15.89 2.89 2.77
C LEU A 223 14.54 2.35 2.26
N ALA A 224 13.87 1.52 3.06
CA ALA A 224 12.50 1.10 2.78
C ALA A 224 11.54 2.20 3.23
N ILE A 225 10.60 2.58 2.37
CA ILE A 225 9.59 3.60 2.59
C ILE A 225 8.24 2.90 2.57
N ASN A 226 7.57 2.85 3.71
CA ASN A 226 6.20 2.39 3.81
C ASN A 226 5.26 3.59 3.65
N ALA A 227 4.37 3.57 2.67
CA ALA A 227 3.40 4.64 2.44
C ALA A 227 1.95 4.12 2.46
N HIS A 228 1.04 4.94 2.98
CA HIS A 228 -0.41 4.74 2.87
C HIS A 228 -1.05 6.09 2.54
N LEU A 229 -1.17 6.39 1.25
CA LEU A 229 -1.62 7.71 0.80
C LEU A 229 -3.13 7.85 0.99
N LEU A 230 -3.63 9.08 0.92
CA LEU A 230 -5.06 9.39 1.06
C LEU A 230 -5.94 8.47 0.20
N TYR A 231 -7.14 8.13 0.67
CA TYR A 231 -8.16 7.43 -0.12
C TYR A 231 -9.36 8.36 -0.39
N GLY A 232 -10.08 8.13 -1.48
CA GLY A 232 -11.34 8.79 -1.77
C GLY A 232 -11.68 8.90 -3.26
N ASP A 233 -12.95 8.69 -3.61
CA ASP A 233 -13.48 8.58 -4.97
C ASP A 233 -14.19 9.86 -5.46
N ALA A 234 -14.41 10.83 -4.57
CA ALA A 234 -14.88 12.13 -4.97
C ALA A 234 -13.80 12.84 -5.79
N SER A 235 -14.17 13.52 -6.89
CA SER A 235 -13.24 14.26 -7.75
C SER A 235 -12.27 15.18 -6.97
N LYS A 236 -12.73 15.68 -5.82
CA LYS A 236 -11.94 16.53 -4.91
C LYS A 236 -10.87 15.77 -4.12
N GLN A 237 -11.12 14.53 -3.71
CA GLN A 237 -10.15 13.66 -3.01
C GLN A 237 -9.12 13.07 -3.98
N LYS A 238 -9.48 12.89 -5.26
CA LYS A 238 -8.54 12.48 -6.32
C LYS A 238 -7.39 13.47 -6.52
N LEU A 239 -7.66 14.78 -6.41
CA LEU A 239 -6.59 15.80 -6.51
C LEU A 239 -5.61 15.72 -5.34
N GLU A 240 -6.11 15.62 -4.11
CA GLU A 240 -5.24 15.58 -2.92
C GLU A 240 -4.41 14.29 -2.88
N ARG A 241 -4.99 13.16 -3.30
CA ARG A 241 -4.27 11.90 -3.56
C ARG A 241 -3.10 12.09 -4.52
N GLN A 242 -3.35 12.76 -5.64
CA GLN A 242 -2.32 13.05 -6.63
C GLN A 242 -1.23 13.96 -6.04
N LEU A 243 -1.60 14.98 -5.25
CA LEU A 243 -0.65 15.85 -4.57
C LEU A 243 0.26 15.08 -3.60
N GLU A 244 -0.29 14.15 -2.81
CA GLU A 244 0.51 13.30 -1.93
C GLU A 244 1.46 12.38 -2.72
N PHE A 245 0.96 11.75 -3.78
CA PHE A 245 1.77 10.87 -4.61
C PHE A 245 2.94 11.62 -5.27
N GLU A 246 2.65 12.79 -5.86
CA GLU A 246 3.68 13.62 -6.48
C GLU A 246 4.70 14.13 -5.45
N ALA A 247 4.24 14.54 -4.27
CA ALA A 247 5.14 14.93 -3.18
C ALA A 247 6.01 13.76 -2.69
N LEU A 248 5.46 12.54 -2.62
CA LEU A 248 6.25 11.37 -2.26
C LEU A 248 7.32 11.07 -3.30
N LEU A 249 6.96 11.06 -4.59
CA LEU A 249 7.92 10.85 -5.68
C LEU A 249 9.00 11.92 -5.71
N ASP A 250 8.63 13.20 -5.63
CA ASP A 250 9.59 14.32 -5.63
C ASP A 250 10.60 14.19 -4.49
N TRP A 251 10.13 13.82 -3.29
CA TRP A 251 11.00 13.58 -2.14
C TRP A 251 12.00 12.44 -2.41
N ILE A 252 11.53 11.31 -2.92
CA ILE A 252 12.37 10.13 -3.21
C ILE A 252 13.39 10.47 -4.30
N TYR A 253 12.94 11.00 -5.44
CA TYR A 253 13.81 11.32 -6.57
C TYR A 253 14.87 12.38 -6.20
N THR A 254 14.46 13.44 -5.51
CA THR A 254 15.38 14.50 -5.08
C THR A 254 16.46 13.94 -4.16
N ARG A 255 16.13 13.00 -3.25
CA ARG A 255 17.12 12.36 -2.38
C ARG A 255 17.98 11.35 -3.11
N ALA A 256 17.39 10.54 -3.98
CA ALA A 256 18.13 9.59 -4.80
C ALA A 256 19.15 10.28 -5.71
N LYS A 257 18.94 11.54 -6.11
CA LYS A 257 19.93 12.34 -6.86
C LYS A 257 21.00 13.00 -5.99
N LYS A 258 20.76 13.24 -4.71
CA LYS A 258 21.69 13.89 -3.77
C LYS A 258 22.55 12.86 -3.03
N LEU A 259 23.27 12.03 -3.78
CA LEU A 259 24.10 10.93 -3.26
C LEU A 259 25.06 11.38 -2.15
N GLU A 260 25.69 12.55 -2.30
CA GLU A 260 26.63 13.10 -1.31
C GLU A 260 26.00 13.41 0.07
N TYR A 261 24.67 13.48 0.14
CA TYR A 261 23.92 13.91 1.33
C TYR A 261 22.89 12.88 1.81
N THR A 262 22.87 11.69 1.21
CA THR A 262 21.98 10.61 1.63
C THR A 262 22.76 9.53 2.39
N TYR A 263 22.09 8.92 3.36
CA TYR A 263 22.66 7.78 4.11
C TYR A 263 22.56 6.46 3.32
N HIS A 264 21.58 6.37 2.42
CA HIS A 264 21.38 5.23 1.50
C HIS A 264 21.25 5.72 0.08
N ASP A 265 21.90 5.03 -0.85
CA ASP A 265 21.85 5.32 -2.28
C ASP A 265 20.61 4.70 -2.94
N ASN A 266 20.05 3.65 -2.34
CA ASN A 266 18.89 2.95 -2.87
C ASN A 266 17.67 3.17 -1.97
N PHE A 267 16.50 3.30 -2.60
CA PHE A 267 15.21 3.46 -1.93
C PHE A 267 14.24 2.43 -2.48
N ILE A 268 13.48 1.81 -1.59
CA ILE A 268 12.39 0.89 -1.96
C ILE A 268 11.11 1.44 -1.36
N LEU A 269 10.21 1.92 -2.21
CA LEU A 269 8.85 2.31 -1.84
C LEU A 269 7.97 1.06 -1.80
N LEU A 270 7.24 0.87 -0.72
CA LEU A 270 6.27 -0.21 -0.52
C LEU A 270 5.01 0.40 0.06
N GLY A 271 3.85 0.21 -0.55
CA GLY A 271 2.65 0.75 0.07
C GLY A 271 1.39 0.69 -0.74
N ASP A 272 0.31 0.98 -0.05
CA ASP A 272 -0.96 1.38 -0.66
C ASP A 272 -0.86 2.85 -1.04
N LEU A 273 -0.57 3.12 -2.32
CA LEU A 273 -0.45 4.48 -2.82
C LEU A 273 -1.79 5.08 -3.21
N ASN A 274 -2.89 4.31 -3.13
CA ASN A 274 -4.20 4.73 -3.59
C ASN A 274 -4.13 5.44 -4.95
N LEU A 275 -3.28 4.96 -5.86
CA LEU A 275 -3.19 5.50 -7.20
C LEU A 275 -4.42 5.05 -7.96
N ASP A 276 -5.24 6.00 -8.40
CA ASP A 276 -6.30 5.68 -9.35
C ASP A 276 -5.58 5.17 -10.58
N PHE A 277 -5.69 3.86 -10.79
CA PHE A 277 -5.09 3.13 -11.89
C PHE A 277 -6.20 2.31 -12.57
N ASP A 278 -7.41 2.87 -12.58
CA ASP A 278 -8.60 2.29 -13.20
C ASP A 278 -8.45 2.29 -14.73
N ASP A 279 -7.65 3.22 -15.28
CA ASP A 279 -7.15 3.19 -16.65
C ASP A 279 -5.61 3.07 -16.72
N PRO A 280 -5.07 1.84 -16.67
CA PRO A 280 -3.63 1.59 -16.70
C PRO A 280 -2.88 2.24 -17.86
N GLU A 281 -3.52 2.43 -19.01
CA GLU A 281 -2.87 2.99 -20.19
C GLU A 281 -2.63 4.49 -19.99
N GLU A 282 -3.67 5.24 -19.58
CA GLU A 282 -3.56 6.68 -19.31
C GLU A 282 -2.69 6.98 -18.08
N ASP A 283 -2.87 6.22 -17.00
CA ASP A 283 -2.16 6.47 -15.75
C ASP A 283 -0.67 6.17 -15.84
N ARG A 284 -0.27 5.12 -16.58
CA ARG A 284 1.15 4.83 -16.84
C ARG A 284 1.81 5.98 -17.58
N ALA A 285 1.18 6.49 -18.63
CA ALA A 285 1.70 7.61 -19.41
C ALA A 285 1.85 8.88 -18.55
N ARG A 286 0.87 9.16 -17.68
CA ARG A 286 0.91 10.28 -16.73
C ARG A 286 2.08 10.16 -15.75
N ILE A 287 2.30 8.99 -15.16
CA ILE A 287 3.39 8.77 -14.21
C ILE A 287 4.76 8.85 -14.91
N GLU A 288 4.91 8.26 -16.09
CA GLU A 288 6.14 8.37 -16.88
C GLU A 288 6.47 9.82 -17.24
N ASN A 289 5.47 10.62 -17.63
CA ASN A 289 5.67 12.03 -17.91
C ASN A 289 6.11 12.79 -16.65
N LYS A 290 5.52 12.50 -15.49
CA LYS A 290 5.95 13.11 -14.23
C LYS A 290 7.38 12.75 -13.86
N ILE A 291 7.78 11.50 -14.05
CA ILE A 291 9.17 11.05 -13.85
C ILE A 291 10.11 11.84 -14.78
N LYS A 292 9.74 11.99 -16.06
CA LYS A 292 10.52 12.78 -17.03
C LYS A 292 10.60 14.26 -16.66
N GLU A 293 9.54 14.85 -16.11
CA GLU A 293 9.53 16.25 -15.63
C GLU A 293 10.48 16.43 -14.44
N ILE A 294 10.39 15.56 -13.43
CA ILE A 294 11.32 15.54 -12.29
C ILE A 294 12.77 15.31 -12.77
N ASP A 295 12.95 14.57 -13.85
CA ASP A 295 14.23 14.51 -14.51
C ASP A 295 14.61 15.86 -15.11
N GLN A 296 13.81 16.44 -16.01
CA GLN A 296 14.12 17.69 -16.71
C GLN A 296 14.36 18.89 -15.78
N ASP A 297 13.51 19.12 -14.77
CA ASP A 297 13.60 20.25 -13.85
C ASP A 297 14.86 20.21 -12.97
N PHE A 298 15.42 19.01 -12.76
CA PHE A 298 16.63 18.80 -11.98
C PHE A 298 17.87 18.47 -12.84
N LEU A 299 17.75 18.37 -14.16
CA LEU A 299 18.81 17.91 -15.06
C LEU A 299 19.81 19.03 -15.42
N LYS A 300 20.92 19.04 -14.66
CA LYS A 300 22.27 19.27 -15.20
C LYS A 300 23.24 18.10 -14.98
N SER A 301 22.90 17.04 -14.22
CA SER A 301 23.83 15.93 -13.89
C SER A 301 23.40 14.57 -14.48
N ARG A 302 24.39 13.81 -14.97
CA ARG A 302 24.25 12.53 -15.70
C ARG A 302 24.04 11.28 -14.82
N THR A 303 23.75 11.41 -13.53
CA THR A 303 23.72 10.31 -12.54
C THR A 303 22.35 10.17 -11.88
N GLY A 304 21.31 9.90 -12.68
CA GLY A 304 19.97 9.63 -12.15
C GLY A 304 19.87 8.18 -11.62
N ALA A 305 19.17 7.98 -10.51
CA ALA A 305 18.83 6.64 -10.04
C ALA A 305 17.99 5.91 -11.10
N ARG A 306 18.23 4.61 -11.29
CA ARG A 306 17.38 3.76 -12.11
C ARG A 306 16.09 3.50 -11.36
N VAL A 307 14.96 3.56 -12.07
CA VAL A 307 13.65 3.41 -11.45
C VAL A 307 12.90 2.24 -12.06
N ASN A 308 12.21 1.50 -11.19
CA ASN A 308 11.33 0.41 -11.56
C ASN A 308 10.03 0.43 -10.73
N PHE A 309 8.90 0.35 -11.41
CA PHE A 309 7.57 0.15 -10.83
C PHE A 309 6.92 -1.08 -11.48
N PRO A 310 7.26 -2.31 -11.02
CA PRO A 310 6.80 -3.55 -11.66
C PRO A 310 5.29 -3.67 -11.81
N PHE A 311 4.52 -3.10 -10.89
CA PHE A 311 3.06 -3.23 -10.87
C PHE A 311 2.34 -2.25 -11.82
N PHE A 312 3.08 -1.43 -12.58
CA PHE A 312 2.53 -0.73 -13.75
C PHE A 312 2.60 -1.56 -15.04
N ASP A 313 3.42 -2.61 -15.06
CA ASP A 313 3.59 -3.47 -16.23
C ASP A 313 2.83 -4.79 -16.05
N ALA A 314 2.37 -5.35 -17.17
CA ALA A 314 1.77 -6.67 -17.18
C ALA A 314 2.84 -7.74 -16.87
N HIS A 315 2.59 -8.58 -15.87
CA HIS A 315 3.49 -9.70 -15.58
C HIS A 315 3.51 -10.70 -16.75
N PRO A 316 4.68 -11.21 -17.19
CA PRO A 316 4.78 -12.11 -18.33
C PRO A 316 3.88 -13.35 -18.24
N GLU A 317 3.80 -13.96 -17.06
CA GLU A 317 2.98 -15.16 -16.82
C GLU A 317 1.52 -14.85 -16.43
N TYR A 318 1.27 -13.76 -15.67
CA TYR A 318 0.00 -13.54 -14.99
C TYR A 318 -0.84 -12.42 -15.59
N GLY A 319 -0.27 -11.59 -16.47
CA GLY A 319 -0.94 -10.40 -17.01
C GLY A 319 -2.18 -10.70 -17.86
N THR A 320 -2.27 -11.91 -18.45
CA THR A 320 -3.46 -12.36 -19.19
C THR A 320 -4.69 -12.54 -18.29
N GLY A 321 -4.49 -12.74 -16.98
CA GLY A 321 -5.57 -12.77 -15.99
C GLY A 321 -6.16 -11.40 -15.68
N PHE A 322 -5.54 -10.32 -16.15
CA PHE A 322 -5.94 -8.93 -15.90
C PHE A 322 -5.93 -8.11 -17.19
N PRO A 323 -6.73 -8.50 -18.21
CA PRO A 323 -6.65 -7.88 -19.52
C PRO A 323 -7.05 -6.39 -19.48
N LEU A 324 -6.37 -5.58 -20.28
CA LEU A 324 -6.75 -4.20 -20.58
C LEU A 324 -8.04 -4.17 -21.41
N LYS A 325 -8.64 -2.97 -21.58
CA LYS A 325 -9.82 -2.77 -22.44
C LYS A 325 -9.54 -3.22 -23.90
N SER A 326 -8.29 -3.11 -24.34
CA SER A 326 -7.80 -3.57 -25.65
C SER A 326 -7.70 -5.10 -25.78
N GLY A 327 -7.81 -5.86 -24.68
CA GLY A 327 -7.59 -7.31 -24.62
C GLY A 327 -6.13 -7.72 -24.45
N ALA A 328 -5.19 -6.77 -24.45
CA ALA A 328 -3.79 -7.03 -24.13
C ALA A 328 -3.61 -7.40 -22.65
N PRO A 329 -2.55 -8.16 -22.28
CA PRO A 329 -2.20 -8.38 -20.87
C PRO A 329 -2.06 -7.06 -20.12
N GLY A 330 -2.60 -7.00 -18.91
CA GLY A 330 -2.56 -5.80 -18.07
C GLY A 330 -1.89 -6.06 -16.71
N PRO A 331 -1.73 -5.00 -15.89
CA PRO A 331 -1.12 -5.10 -14.57
C PRO A 331 -2.05 -5.83 -13.59
N PHE A 332 -1.47 -6.30 -12.48
CA PHE A 332 -2.25 -6.87 -11.37
C PHE A 332 -3.31 -5.89 -10.86
N ARG A 333 -4.48 -6.42 -10.48
CA ARG A 333 -5.52 -5.66 -9.75
C ARG A 333 -5.47 -6.07 -8.29
N THR A 334 -5.03 -5.17 -7.43
CA THR A 334 -4.63 -5.48 -6.05
C THR A 334 -5.79 -5.43 -5.06
N THR A 335 -6.96 -4.95 -5.46
CA THR A 335 -8.16 -4.95 -4.61
C THR A 335 -9.03 -6.19 -4.80
N ALA A 336 -9.80 -6.57 -3.78
CA ALA A 336 -10.66 -7.75 -3.81
C ALA A 336 -11.72 -7.69 -4.92
N ARG A 337 -12.12 -6.47 -5.31
CA ARG A 337 -13.08 -6.22 -6.39
C ARG A 337 -12.46 -6.28 -7.78
N LEU A 338 -11.13 -6.43 -7.88
CA LEU A 338 -10.35 -6.53 -9.11
C LEU A 338 -10.53 -5.33 -10.05
N LYS A 339 -10.65 -4.12 -9.49
CA LYS A 339 -10.86 -2.90 -10.27
C LYS A 339 -9.63 -2.00 -10.33
N ASP A 340 -8.84 -2.01 -9.27
CA ASP A 340 -7.82 -0.98 -9.04
C ASP A 340 -6.46 -1.61 -8.73
N THR A 341 -5.40 -0.85 -8.99
CA THR A 341 -4.01 -1.21 -8.69
C THR A 341 -3.44 -0.19 -7.70
N TYR A 342 -3.94 -0.21 -6.46
CA TYR A 342 -3.57 0.77 -5.43
C TYR A 342 -2.20 0.49 -4.82
N ASP A 343 -1.87 -0.80 -4.65
CA ASP A 343 -0.64 -1.23 -4.00
C ASP A 343 0.52 -1.20 -4.99
N GLN A 344 1.66 -0.64 -4.57
CA GLN A 344 2.85 -0.47 -5.41
C GLN A 344 4.13 -0.84 -4.66
N ILE A 345 5.08 -1.39 -5.41
CA ILE A 345 6.49 -1.47 -5.02
C ILE A 345 7.28 -0.66 -6.05
N GLY A 346 8.03 0.33 -5.59
CA GLY A 346 8.91 1.16 -6.42
C GLY A 346 10.37 0.99 -6.01
N ILE A 347 11.27 0.74 -6.96
CA ILE A 347 12.71 0.58 -6.72
C ILE A 347 13.42 1.77 -7.34
N PHE A 348 14.18 2.51 -6.55
CA PHE A 348 15.00 3.63 -6.98
C PHE A 348 16.44 3.32 -6.60
N SER A 349 17.29 2.98 -7.57
CA SER A 349 18.57 2.34 -7.29
C SER A 349 19.72 2.90 -8.13
N HIS A 350 20.87 3.05 -7.49
CA HIS A 350 22.17 3.23 -8.13
C HIS A 350 22.98 1.94 -8.20
N ASP A 351 22.61 0.93 -7.42
CA ASP A 351 23.24 -0.39 -7.46
C ASP A 351 22.81 -1.16 -8.71
N PRO A 352 23.70 -1.42 -9.70
CA PRO A 352 23.39 -2.05 -10.98
C PRO A 352 22.72 -3.43 -10.86
N ARG A 353 22.92 -4.11 -9.72
CA ARG A 353 22.41 -5.45 -9.42
C ARG A 353 20.89 -5.46 -9.16
N LEU A 354 20.32 -4.32 -8.74
CA LEU A 354 18.88 -4.18 -8.58
C LEU A 354 18.18 -3.97 -9.94
N PRO A 355 16.95 -4.46 -10.12
CA PRO A 355 16.25 -4.43 -11.40
C PRO A 355 15.79 -3.02 -11.76
N ASP A 356 15.93 -2.65 -13.03
CA ASP A 356 15.25 -1.50 -13.62
C ASP A 356 13.96 -1.92 -14.35
N HIS A 357 13.22 -0.95 -14.89
CA HIS A 357 11.98 -1.21 -15.63
C HIS A 357 12.11 -2.21 -16.78
N THR A 358 13.29 -2.38 -17.39
CA THR A 358 13.45 -3.30 -18.53
C THR A 358 13.39 -4.76 -18.11
N ALA A 359 13.75 -5.06 -16.85
CA ALA A 359 13.77 -6.40 -16.28
C ALA A 359 12.36 -6.99 -16.10
N ASN A 360 11.31 -6.16 -16.08
CA ASN A 360 9.93 -6.62 -15.89
C ASN A 360 9.46 -7.55 -17.01
N ARG A 361 10.00 -7.42 -18.23
CA ARG A 361 9.65 -8.27 -19.37
C ARG A 361 10.05 -9.74 -19.18
N ASP A 362 11.10 -9.97 -18.38
CA ASP A 362 11.72 -11.27 -18.14
C ASP A 362 11.50 -11.75 -16.70
N ALA A 363 10.61 -11.07 -15.95
CA ALA A 363 10.27 -11.42 -14.58
C ALA A 363 9.76 -12.87 -14.49
N GLY A 364 10.33 -13.64 -13.56
CA GLY A 364 9.96 -15.05 -13.35
C GLY A 364 10.47 -16.01 -14.43
N ALA A 365 11.20 -15.54 -15.45
CA ALA A 365 11.73 -16.40 -16.51
C ALA A 365 12.80 -17.39 -16.02
N VAL A 366 13.55 -17.01 -14.98
CA VAL A 366 14.58 -17.84 -14.36
C VAL A 366 14.31 -17.97 -12.87
N GLU A 367 14.25 -19.20 -12.39
CA GLU A 367 14.01 -19.51 -10.98
C GLU A 367 15.04 -18.82 -10.06
N GLY A 368 14.55 -18.24 -8.96
CA GLY A 368 15.40 -17.55 -7.97
C GLY A 368 15.95 -16.19 -8.43
N GLN A 369 15.75 -15.79 -9.69
CA GLN A 369 16.11 -14.45 -10.18
C GLN A 369 14.99 -13.44 -9.93
N TYR A 370 15.07 -12.28 -10.56
CA TYR A 370 14.08 -11.22 -10.44
C TYR A 370 12.69 -11.71 -10.86
N ASP A 371 11.71 -11.43 -10.01
CA ASP A 371 10.31 -11.77 -10.23
C ASP A 371 9.42 -10.83 -9.41
N TYR A 372 8.14 -10.74 -9.76
CA TYR A 372 7.15 -10.00 -8.97
C TYR A 372 5.77 -10.64 -9.08
N GLY A 373 4.99 -10.53 -8.01
CA GLY A 373 3.68 -11.17 -7.98
C GLY A 373 2.77 -10.62 -6.91
N MET A 374 1.59 -11.24 -6.85
CA MET A 374 0.53 -10.88 -5.92
C MET A 374 -0.09 -12.17 -5.40
N PHE A 375 -0.23 -12.30 -4.07
CA PHE A 375 -0.96 -13.43 -3.51
C PHE A 375 -2.47 -13.19 -3.67
N ASN A 376 -3.04 -13.80 -4.70
CA ASN A 376 -4.44 -13.68 -5.08
C ASN A 376 -5.33 -14.59 -4.23
N PHE A 377 -5.48 -14.25 -2.95
CA PHE A 377 -6.38 -14.98 -2.05
C PHE A 377 -7.86 -14.86 -2.48
N VAL A 378 -8.22 -13.89 -3.32
CA VAL A 378 -9.57 -13.75 -3.87
C VAL A 378 -9.87 -14.93 -4.78
N ARG A 379 -8.94 -15.25 -5.70
CA ARG A 379 -9.03 -16.45 -6.55
C ARG A 379 -9.03 -17.72 -5.72
N LEU A 380 -8.22 -17.80 -4.66
CA LEU A 380 -8.19 -18.94 -3.73
C LEU A 380 -9.56 -19.17 -3.08
N PHE A 381 -10.21 -18.12 -2.58
CA PHE A 381 -11.51 -18.21 -1.93
C PHE A 381 -12.63 -18.48 -2.93
N LEU A 382 -12.54 -17.91 -4.14
CA LEU A 382 -13.50 -18.17 -5.23
C LEU A 382 -13.40 -19.64 -5.70
N ASP A 383 -12.19 -20.18 -5.85
CA ASP A 383 -11.94 -21.58 -6.18
C ASP A 383 -12.55 -22.53 -5.14
N LEU A 384 -12.36 -22.23 -3.85
CA LEU A 384 -12.92 -23.04 -2.78
C LEU A 384 -14.46 -23.02 -2.78
N LEU A 385 -15.05 -21.83 -2.86
CA LEU A 385 -16.48 -21.65 -2.62
C LEU A 385 -17.34 -22.00 -3.84
N TYR A 386 -16.82 -21.77 -5.05
CA TYR A 386 -17.60 -21.86 -6.29
C TYR A 386 -16.95 -22.76 -7.35
N GLY A 387 -15.66 -23.06 -7.23
CA GLY A 387 -14.91 -23.94 -8.13
C GLY A 387 -13.86 -23.22 -8.99
N PRO A 388 -12.91 -23.97 -9.59
CA PRO A 388 -11.72 -23.42 -10.23
C PRO A 388 -11.95 -22.62 -11.52
N GLN A 389 -13.15 -22.73 -12.10
CA GLN A 389 -13.55 -22.08 -13.35
C GLN A 389 -14.56 -20.95 -13.14
N SER A 390 -14.97 -20.69 -11.89
CA SER A 390 -15.97 -19.66 -11.60
C SER A 390 -15.40 -18.26 -11.75
N GLU A 391 -16.18 -17.34 -12.29
CA GLU A 391 -15.83 -15.92 -12.38
C GLU A 391 -16.74 -15.06 -11.48
N LEU A 392 -16.24 -13.92 -11.00
CA LEU A 392 -17.00 -13.02 -10.12
C LEU A 392 -18.27 -12.46 -10.80
N ASN A 393 -18.23 -12.27 -12.12
CA ASN A 393 -19.34 -11.78 -12.93
C ASN A 393 -20.51 -12.78 -13.01
N GLN A 394 -20.25 -14.08 -12.84
CA GLN A 394 -21.23 -15.18 -12.90
C GLN A 394 -22.00 -15.33 -11.58
N LEU A 395 -21.45 -14.85 -10.46
CA LEU A 395 -22.13 -14.85 -9.17
C LEU A 395 -23.32 -13.89 -9.17
N SER A 396 -24.42 -14.30 -8.54
CA SER A 396 -25.57 -13.42 -8.28
C SER A 396 -25.19 -12.24 -7.36
N SER A 397 -26.03 -11.21 -7.34
CA SER A 397 -25.79 -10.02 -6.51
C SER A 397 -25.69 -10.32 -5.01
N SER A 398 -26.45 -11.30 -4.50
CA SER A 398 -26.41 -11.73 -3.10
C SER A 398 -25.14 -12.53 -2.80
N GLU A 399 -24.76 -13.47 -3.68
CA GLU A 399 -23.52 -14.25 -3.55
C GLU A 399 -22.30 -13.34 -3.58
N ARG A 400 -22.24 -12.41 -4.55
CA ARG A 400 -21.15 -11.45 -4.67
C ARG A 400 -21.02 -10.57 -3.43
N ARG A 401 -22.14 -10.14 -2.84
CA ARG A 401 -22.14 -9.38 -1.58
C ARG A 401 -21.61 -10.21 -0.42
N ALA A 402 -22.06 -11.46 -0.28
CA ALA A 402 -21.60 -12.36 0.77
C ALA A 402 -20.10 -12.69 0.61
N PHE A 403 -19.64 -12.89 -0.62
CA PHE A 403 -18.24 -13.12 -0.94
C PHE A 403 -17.37 -11.92 -0.56
N PHE A 404 -17.74 -10.70 -0.97
CA PHE A 404 -16.94 -9.52 -0.63
C PHE A 404 -16.93 -9.18 0.87
N ALA A 405 -17.98 -9.56 1.61
CA ALA A 405 -18.01 -9.41 3.06
C ALA A 405 -16.89 -10.18 3.78
N LEU A 406 -16.33 -11.24 3.18
CA LEU A 406 -15.19 -11.99 3.74
C LEU A 406 -13.92 -11.13 3.83
N PHE A 407 -13.72 -10.22 2.88
CA PHE A 407 -12.55 -9.34 2.81
C PHE A 407 -12.73 -8.08 3.66
N GLU A 408 -13.96 -7.56 3.70
CA GLU A 408 -14.28 -6.32 4.45
C GLU A 408 -14.25 -6.52 5.97
N HIS A 409 -14.40 -7.75 6.45
CA HIS A 409 -14.51 -8.07 7.88
C HIS A 409 -13.34 -8.90 8.42
N ASP A 410 -12.96 -10.01 7.76
CA ASP A 410 -12.05 -10.99 8.35
C ASP A 410 -10.60 -10.82 7.91
N LEU A 411 -10.35 -10.62 6.60
CA LEU A 411 -9.00 -10.59 6.04
C LEU A 411 -8.54 -9.18 5.63
N SER A 412 -8.68 -8.82 4.36
CA SER A 412 -8.41 -7.48 3.83
C SER A 412 -8.99 -7.39 2.44
N ASP A 413 -9.41 -6.19 2.03
CA ASP A 413 -9.80 -5.89 0.65
C ASP A 413 -8.62 -5.61 -0.27
N HIS A 414 -7.38 -5.57 0.25
CA HIS A 414 -6.15 -5.52 -0.52
C HIS A 414 -5.44 -6.87 -0.53
N MET A 415 -4.88 -7.27 -1.66
CA MET A 415 -4.07 -8.47 -1.82
C MET A 415 -2.60 -8.09 -1.76
N PRO A 416 -1.76 -8.84 -1.01
CA PRO A 416 -0.39 -8.43 -0.82
C PRO A 416 0.43 -8.70 -2.08
N ILE A 417 1.27 -7.72 -2.38
CA ILE A 417 2.18 -7.74 -3.52
C ILE A 417 3.60 -8.01 -3.06
N TRP A 418 4.42 -8.59 -3.92
CA TRP A 418 5.80 -8.93 -3.60
C TRP A 418 6.72 -8.82 -4.80
N VAL A 419 7.99 -8.53 -4.52
CA VAL A 419 9.11 -8.62 -5.46
C VAL A 419 10.14 -9.61 -4.92
N ARG A 420 10.70 -10.42 -5.81
CA ARG A 420 11.83 -11.29 -5.53
C ARG A 420 13.11 -10.64 -6.05
N LEU A 421 14.14 -10.64 -5.24
CA LEU A 421 15.48 -10.21 -5.63
C LEU A 421 16.47 -11.35 -5.39
N PRO A 422 17.35 -11.69 -6.35
CA PRO A 422 18.44 -12.63 -6.09
C PRO A 422 19.36 -12.04 -5.04
N LYS A 423 19.76 -12.83 -4.04
CA LYS A 423 20.69 -12.37 -3.01
C LYS A 423 22.03 -11.97 -3.65
N PRO A 424 22.70 -10.94 -3.13
CA PRO A 424 24.06 -10.65 -3.53
C PRO A 424 24.94 -11.88 -3.32
N ARG A 425 25.82 -12.16 -4.26
CA ARG A 425 26.74 -13.31 -4.25
C ARG A 425 28.10 -12.86 -4.77
N PRO A 426 29.20 -13.56 -4.45
CA PRO A 426 30.53 -13.19 -4.92
C PRO A 426 30.53 -13.26 -6.45
N GLU A 427 31.25 -12.35 -7.09
CA GLU A 427 31.50 -12.47 -8.53
C GLU A 427 32.23 -13.81 -8.77
N MET A 428 31.74 -14.60 -9.73
CA MET A 428 32.35 -15.90 -10.08
C MET A 428 33.64 -15.73 -10.85
#